data_AF-A0A950HEU1-F1
#
_entry.id   AF-A0A950HEU1-F1
#
_cell.length_a   1.000
_cell.length_b   1.000
_cell.length_c   1.000
_cell.angle_alpha   90.00
_cell.angle_beta   90.00
_cell.angle_gamma   90.00
#
_symmetry.space_group_name_H-M   'P 1'
#
loop_
_entity.id
_entity.type
_entity.pdbx_description
1 polymer ?
#
loop_
_entity_poly.entity_id
_entity_poly.type
_entity_poly.pdbx_seq_one_letter_code
_entity_poly.pdbx_strand_id
1 'polypeptide(L)' 'RLFERGVGETQSSGTGACASAVAAIAAGRAESPVQVQAPGGQQLVRWEDEVYLRGPAQILCRGEFFI' A
#
# COMPACT_ATOMS: atom_id res chain seq x y z
N ARG A 1 -10.21 -1.33 -0.42
CA ARG A 1 -10.36 -0.56 -1.69
C ARG A 1 -9.78 0.83 -1.47
N LEU A 2 -9.29 1.48 -2.53
CA LEU A 2 -8.55 2.73 -2.45
C LEU A 2 -9.11 3.70 -3.48
N PHE A 3 -9.38 4.94 -3.07
CA PHE A 3 -9.80 6.01 -3.97
C PHE A 3 -8.80 7.17 -3.80
N GLU A 4 -7.93 7.33 -4.79
CA GLU A 4 -6.82 8.27 -4.74
C GLU A 4 -7.21 9.65 -5.28
N ARG A 5 -6.75 10.68 -4.58
CA ARG A 5 -6.99 12.09 -4.94
C ARG A 5 -6.45 12.38 -6.33
N GLY A 6 -7.33 12.75 -7.25
CA GLY A 6 -6.97 13.09 -8.63
C GLY A 6 -6.78 11.88 -9.57
N VAL A 7 -7.03 10.65 -9.10
CA VAL A 7 -6.88 9.42 -9.89
C VAL A 7 -8.15 8.57 -9.90
N GLY A 8 -8.88 8.52 -8.78
CA GLY A 8 -10.05 7.66 -8.61
C GLY A 8 -9.70 6.30 -8.00
N GLU A 9 -10.48 5.27 -8.32
CA GLU A 9 -10.22 3.92 -7.77
C GLU A 9 -8.94 3.32 -8.36
N THR A 10 -8.02 2.91 -7.49
CA THR A 10 -6.77 2.26 -7.89
C THR A 10 -6.70 0.82 -7.37
N GLN A 11 -5.97 -0.03 -8.08
CA GLN A 11 -5.79 -1.42 -7.68
C GLN A 11 -4.93 -1.54 -6.42
N SER A 12 -3.99 -0.61 -6.21
CA SER A 12 -3.09 -0.60 -5.06
C SER A 12 -2.55 0.81 -4.81
N SER A 13 -2.26 1.12 -3.55
CA SER A 13 -1.67 2.38 -3.09
C SER A 13 -0.85 2.10 -1.85
N GLY A 14 0.47 2.27 -1.94
CA GLY A 14 1.38 1.99 -0.82
C GLY A 14 1.15 2.93 0.37
N THR A 15 0.98 4.23 0.12
CA THR A 15 0.70 5.21 1.17
C THR A 15 -0.68 5.00 1.79
N GLY A 16 -1.69 4.67 0.99
CA GLY A 16 -3.01 4.31 1.49
C GLY A 16 -3.00 3.06 2.37
N ALA A 17 -2.25 2.03 1.98
CA ALA A 17 -2.07 0.83 2.79
C ALA A 17 -1.41 1.13 4.13
N CYS A 18 -0.30 1.89 4.13
CA CYS A 18 0.37 2.36 5.34
C CYS A 18 -0.58 3.10 6.28
N ALA A 19 -1.29 4.11 5.76
CA ALA A 19 -2.22 4.91 6.54
C ALA A 19 -3.34 4.05 7.14
N SER A 20 -3.90 3.12 6.37
CA SER A 20 -4.97 2.24 6.83
C SER A 20 -4.51 1.28 7.95
N ALA A 21 -3.31 0.73 7.84
CA ALA A 21 -2.72 -0.15 8.85
C ALA A 21 -2.45 0.60 10.14
N VAL A 22 -1.81 1.77 10.06
CA VAL A 22 -1.52 2.63 11.22
C VAL A 22 -2.82 3.06 11.91
N ALA A 23 -3.84 3.46 11.14
CA ALA A 23 -5.14 3.83 11.70
C ALA A 23 -5.83 2.65 12.42
N ALA A 24 -5.74 1.43 11.87
CA ALA A 24 -6.30 0.24 12.50
C ALA A 24 -5.59 -0.12 13.81
N ILE A 25 -4.25 -0.02 13.84
CA ILE A 25 -3.45 -0.24 15.05
C ILE A 25 -3.77 0.82 16.11
N ALA A 26 -3.77 2.10 15.73
CA ALA A 26 -4.08 3.21 16.65
C ALA A 26 -5.50 3.12 17.23
N ALA A 27 -6.45 2.52 16.49
CA ALA A 27 -7.80 2.27 16.96
C ALA A 27 -7.95 0.98 17.79
N GLY A 28 -6.87 0.24 18.06
CA GLY A 28 -6.91 -1.05 18.77
C GLY A 28 -7.61 -2.17 18.01
N ARG A 29 -7.69 -2.07 16.68
CA ARG A 29 -8.40 -3.02 15.80
C ARG A 29 -7.47 -3.99 15.07
N ALA A 30 -6.16 -3.76 15.15
CA ALA A 30 -5.14 -4.60 14.56
C ALA A 30 -3.85 -4.47 15.36
N GLU A 31 -2.97 -5.46 15.23
CA GLU A 31 -1.63 -5.44 15.80
C GLU A 31 -0.60 -5.45 14.67
N SER A 32 0.55 -4.80 14.91
CA SER A 32 1.67 -4.79 13.97
C SER A 32 2.36 -6.17 13.96
N PRO A 33 2.71 -6.75 12.79
CA PRO A 33 2.52 -6.21 11.44
C PRO A 33 1.14 -6.55 10.84
N VAL A 34 0.62 -5.64 10.01
CA VAL A 34 -0.69 -5.76 9.34
C VAL A 34 -0.51 -6.18 7.89
N GLN A 35 -1.24 -7.23 7.49
CA GLN A 35 -1.40 -7.62 6.09
C GLN A 35 -2.57 -6.83 5.48
N VAL A 36 -2.25 -5.87 4.60
CA VAL A 36 -3.26 -5.06 3.89
C VAL A 36 -3.59 -5.72 2.55
N GLN A 37 -4.85 -6.06 2.36
CA GLN A 37 -5.36 -6.63 1.10
C GLN A 37 -5.92 -5.54 0.20
N ALA A 38 -5.32 -5.34 -0.96
CA ALA A 38 -5.84 -4.51 -2.04
C ALA A 38 -6.17 -5.37 -3.28
N PRO A 39 -6.99 -4.87 -4.22
CA PRO A 39 -7.26 -5.57 -5.48
C PRO A 39 -5.99 -5.97 -6.26
N GLY A 40 -4.97 -5.11 -6.26
CA GLY A 40 -3.68 -5.32 -6.94
C GLY A 40 -2.69 -6.20 -6.17
N GLY A 41 -3.11 -6.78 -5.04
CA GLY A 41 -2.30 -7.71 -4.26
C GLY A 41 -2.13 -7.29 -2.80
N GLN A 42 -1.32 -8.09 -2.11
CA GLN A 42 -1.08 -7.96 -0.68
C GLN A 42 0.17 -7.12 -0.39
N GLN A 43 0.09 -6.32 0.68
CA GLN A 43 1.21 -5.58 1.24
C GLN A 43 1.32 -5.85 2.74
N LEU A 44 2.55 -5.94 3.25
CA LEU A 44 2.82 -6.06 4.68
C LEU A 44 3.27 -4.71 5.22
N VAL A 45 2.56 -4.18 6.21
CA VAL A 45 2.91 -2.94 6.89
C VAL A 45 3.32 -3.25 8.32
N ARG A 46 4.51 -2.81 8.70
CA ARG A 46 5.01 -2.88 10.08
C ARG A 46 5.15 -1.46 10.62
N TRP A 47 4.59 -1.22 11.79
CA TRP A 47 4.68 0.07 12.48
C TRP A 47 5.43 -0.10 13.80
N GLU A 48 6.51 0.67 13.94
CA GLU A 48 7.34 0.85 15.14
C GLU A 48 7.56 2.36 15.31
N ASP A 49 8.81 2.84 15.43
CA ASP A 49 9.13 4.28 15.39
C ASP A 49 8.87 4.89 14.00
N GLU A 50 9.02 4.07 12.95
CA GLU A 50 8.69 4.40 11.56
C GLU A 50 7.71 3.39 10.96
N VAL A 51 7.18 3.72 9.78
CA VAL A 51 6.27 2.85 9.02
C VAL A 51 7.03 2.19 7.88
N TYR A 52 7.12 0.87 7.93
CA TYR A 52 7.77 0.05 6.90
C TYR A 52 6.72 -0.66 6.06
N LEU A 53 6.87 -0.60 4.74
CA LEU A 53 6.02 -1.33 3.79
C LEU A 53 6.86 -2.32 2.99
N ARG A 54 6.36 -3.55 2.86
CA ARG A 54 6.92 -4.57 1.97
C ARG A 54 5.85 -5.06 0.99
N GLY A 55 6.21 -5.08 -0.29
CA GLY A 55 5.41 -5.64 -1.37
C GLY A 55 6.30 -6.01 -2.56
N PRO A 56 5.79 -6.78 -3.53
CA PRO A 56 6.52 -7.15 -4.72
C PRO A 56 6.66 -5.95 -5.69
N ALA A 57 7.69 -5.98 -6.52
CA ALA A 57 7.83 -5.13 -7.70
C ALA A 57 8.30 -6.00 -8.87
N GLN A 58 7.74 -5.78 -10.06
CA GLN A 58 8.05 -6.57 -11.25
C GLN A 58 8.29 -5.65 -12.45
N ILE A 59 9.38 -5.90 -13.17
CA ILE A 59 9.64 -5.26 -14.46
C ILE A 59 8.79 -5.99 -15.50
N LEU A 60 7.86 -5.27 -16.14
CA LEU A 60 6.99 -5.83 -17.18
C LEU A 60 7.59 -5.73 -18.58
N CYS A 61 8.15 -4.57 -18.92
CA CYS A 61 8.75 -4.32 -20.23
C CYS A 61 9.82 -3.22 -20.16
N ARG A 62 10.56 -3.07 -21.27
CA ARG A 62 11.47 -1.96 -21.54
C ARG A 62 11.14 -1.39 -22.93
N GLY A 63 11.36 -0.10 -23.14
CA GLY A 63 11.06 0.54 -24.42
C GLY A 63 11.64 1.95 -24.54
N GLU A 64 11.44 2.55 -25.71
CA GLU A 64 11.82 3.93 -26.05
C GLU A 64 10.55 4.75 -26.30
N PHE A 65 10.57 6.05 -25.96
CA PHE A 65 9.45 6.96 -26.18
C PHE A 65 9.96 8.29 -26.75
N PHE A 66 9.23 8.86 -27.72
CA PHE A 66 9.54 10.15 -28.35
C PHE A 66 8.54 11.19 -27.85
N ILE A 67 9.05 12.35 -27.43
CA ILE A 67 8.27 13.48 -26.93
C ILE A 67 8.02 14.46 -28.06
#